data_AF-A0A3B0U1K7-F1
#
_entry.id   AF-A0A3B0U1K7-F1
#
_cell.length_a   1.000
_cell.length_b   1.000
_cell.length_c   1.000
_cell.angle_alpha   90.00
_cell.angle_beta   90.00
_cell.angle_gamma   90.00
#
_symmetry.space_group_name_H-M   'P 1'
#
loop_
_entity.id
_entity.type
_entity.pdbx_description
1 polymer ?
#
loop_
_entity_poly.entity_id
_entity_poly.type
_entity_poly.pdbx_seq_one_letter_code
_entity_poly.pdbx_strand_id
1 'polypeptide(L)'
;MGNPEDFHANITNISRRQAIARNVFLRQLVDALYSRSEIDFQRGNFRVKGDTVDIFPAYADVAFKVVFWGNEVEEIFSFDPVSGQTIEELENAVIYPANIFVTTKERMKAAIRQIQDDLAAHVDFFKEIGKPLEAKRIQERVEYDMEMMRELGYCPGIENYSRYFDGRQPGTRPFCLLDYFPGDFLCIIDESHVTLPQIRAMYGGDHSRKVNLVEYGFRLPAALDNRPLTFEEFESIVNHVIYVSATPADYELNKSEGVVVEQVIRPTGLLDPVIDVRPSTNQIDDLMHEINLRVEKNERVLVTTLTKRMAEELSKYLADMGVKTRYIHSDIDTMERIEIMEGLRKGEFDVLVGINLLREGLDLPEVSLVAILDADKEGFLRSERSLTQTAGRAARNLNGKVIMYADKITNSMQKTIDSTNYRREKQLKYNEENNITPTQIVKPTREIIGYEYRSGKQGQAYSGGMEKPDIAADPVVQYMSTAGLEKAIANTKKQMQAAARELDFITAAQIRDEMYRLRELLEEKKKE
;
A
#
# COMPACT_ATOMS: atom_id res chain seq x y z
N MET A 1 15.83 -7.97 6.63
CA MET A 1 16.87 -6.95 6.35
C MET A 1 18.22 -7.57 6.69
N GLY A 2 19.34 -7.00 6.25
CA GLY A 2 20.65 -7.48 6.67
C GLY A 2 20.97 -7.11 8.12
N ASN A 3 22.03 -7.72 8.66
CA ASN A 3 22.60 -7.38 9.97
C ASN A 3 22.89 -5.85 10.06
N PRO A 4 22.36 -5.14 11.07
CA PRO A 4 22.64 -3.71 11.28
C PRO A 4 24.13 -3.40 11.39
N GLU A 5 24.93 -4.26 12.02
CA GLU A 5 26.37 -4.06 12.16
C GLU A 5 27.07 -4.01 10.79
N ASP A 6 26.69 -4.92 9.88
CA ASP A 6 27.24 -4.94 8.52
C ASP A 6 26.80 -3.72 7.72
N PHE A 7 25.55 -3.30 7.90
CA PHE A 7 25.05 -2.08 7.27
C PHE A 7 25.85 -0.85 7.74
N HIS A 8 26.07 -0.71 9.05
CA HIS A 8 26.85 0.38 9.62
C HIS A 8 28.34 0.34 9.24
N ALA A 9 28.93 -0.86 9.14
CA ALA A 9 30.33 -1.03 8.73
C ALA A 9 30.59 -0.62 7.28
N ASN A 10 29.57 -0.64 6.42
CA ASN A 10 29.68 -0.24 5.00
C ASN A 10 29.23 1.21 4.73
N ILE A 11 29.02 2.02 5.77
CA ILE A 11 28.77 3.45 5.62
C ILE A 11 30.05 4.15 5.15
N THR A 12 29.94 4.90 4.06
CA THR A 12 31.04 5.72 3.56
C THR A 12 30.88 7.14 4.09
N ASN A 13 31.75 7.53 5.01
CA ASN A 13 31.84 8.90 5.52
C ASN A 13 32.90 9.66 4.72
N ILE A 14 32.53 10.84 4.23
CA ILE A 14 33.42 11.74 3.51
C ILE A 14 33.31 13.16 4.08
N SER A 15 34.44 13.77 4.39
CA SER A 15 34.53 15.10 4.99
C SER A 15 35.39 16.02 4.14
N ARG A 16 35.09 17.31 4.17
CA ARG A 16 35.96 18.33 3.59
C ARG A 16 37.34 18.28 4.25
N ARG A 17 38.40 18.46 3.47
CA ARG A 17 39.83 18.35 3.87
C ARG A 17 40.26 16.95 4.32
N GLN A 18 39.45 15.92 4.07
CA GLN A 18 39.85 14.55 4.35
C GLN A 18 40.95 14.13 3.38
N ALA A 19 42.08 13.67 3.91
CA ALA A 19 43.17 13.09 3.13
C ALA A 19 42.81 11.67 2.68
N ILE A 20 42.14 11.57 1.52
CA ILE A 20 41.76 10.31 0.90
C ILE A 20 41.96 10.39 -0.62
N ALA A 21 42.66 9.39 -1.17
CA ALA A 21 42.83 9.28 -2.61
C ALA A 21 41.50 8.93 -3.27
N ARG A 22 41.17 9.59 -4.39
CA ARG A 22 39.92 9.37 -5.14
C ARG A 22 39.65 7.89 -5.40
N ASN A 23 40.64 7.12 -5.85
CA ASN A 23 40.46 5.69 -6.15
C ASN A 23 40.15 4.83 -4.91
N VAL A 24 40.55 5.26 -3.71
CA VAL A 24 40.16 4.59 -2.46
C VAL A 24 38.70 4.87 -2.17
N PHE A 25 38.26 6.12 -2.31
CA PHE A 25 36.85 6.50 -2.17
C PHE A 25 35.94 5.75 -3.17
N LEU A 26 36.37 5.61 -4.44
CA LEU A 26 35.61 4.84 -5.43
C LEU A 26 35.45 3.36 -5.04
N ARG A 27 36.48 2.75 -4.42
CA ARG A 27 36.37 1.37 -3.91
C ARG A 27 35.41 1.27 -2.74
N GLN A 28 35.40 2.24 -1.83
CA GLN A 28 34.43 2.30 -0.74
C GLN A 28 32.99 2.37 -1.25
N LEU A 29 32.73 3.17 -2.30
CA LEU A 29 31.41 3.22 -2.94
C LEU A 29 31.01 1.87 -3.57
N VAL A 30 31.95 1.18 -4.23
CA VAL A 30 31.69 -0.15 -4.80
C VAL A 30 31.44 -1.19 -3.71
N ASP A 31 32.21 -1.16 -2.61
CA ASP A 31 32.00 -2.04 -1.47
C ASP A 31 30.65 -1.74 -0.76
N ALA A 32 30.19 -0.49 -0.81
CA ALA A 32 28.84 -0.05 -0.42
C ALA A 32 27.76 -0.33 -1.49
N LEU A 33 28.05 -1.16 -2.49
CA LEU A 33 27.17 -1.63 -3.57
C LEU A 33 26.72 -0.57 -4.58
N TYR A 34 27.43 0.55 -4.70
CA TYR A 34 27.17 1.51 -5.78
C TYR A 34 27.82 1.06 -7.10
N SER A 35 27.12 1.29 -8.20
CA SER A 35 27.60 0.96 -9.54
C SER A 35 28.19 2.18 -10.25
N ARG A 36 29.32 2.00 -10.95
CA ARG A 36 29.87 3.07 -11.78
C ARG A 36 29.11 3.15 -13.10
N SER A 37 28.52 4.30 -13.41
CA SER A 37 27.83 4.55 -14.68
C SER A 37 28.08 5.97 -15.16
N GLU A 38 28.74 6.15 -16.30
CA GLU A 38 29.01 7.48 -16.87
C GLU A 38 27.86 8.00 -17.74
N ILE A 39 27.09 7.10 -18.34
CA ILE A 39 26.02 7.42 -19.29
C ILE A 39 24.71 7.67 -18.56
N ASP A 40 24.37 6.81 -17.59
CA ASP A 40 23.07 6.78 -16.93
C ASP A 40 23.22 7.03 -15.44
N PHE A 41 22.98 8.27 -15.02
CA PHE A 41 23.14 8.72 -13.64
C PHE A 41 21.82 8.55 -12.87
N GLN A 42 21.62 7.35 -12.35
CA GLN A 42 20.44 6.94 -11.56
C GLN A 42 20.81 6.70 -10.10
N ARG A 43 19.80 6.54 -9.25
CA ARG A 43 19.97 6.14 -7.84
C ARG A 43 20.79 4.86 -7.72
N GLY A 44 21.70 4.84 -6.75
CA GLY A 44 22.62 3.71 -6.56
C GLY A 44 23.83 3.73 -7.50
N ASN A 45 23.98 4.76 -8.34
CA ASN A 45 25.13 4.92 -9.22
C ASN A 45 26.05 6.06 -8.78
N PHE A 46 27.30 5.97 -9.20
CA PHE A 46 28.23 7.11 -9.19
C PHE A 46 28.90 7.26 -10.55
N ARG A 47 29.35 8.48 -10.85
CA ARG A 47 30.14 8.81 -12.05
C ARG A 47 31.35 9.64 -11.71
N VAL A 48 32.38 9.54 -12.53
CA VAL A 48 33.66 10.24 -12.33
C VAL A 48 33.88 11.17 -13.51
N LYS A 49 34.15 12.44 -13.24
CA LYS A 49 34.49 13.46 -14.25
C LYS A 49 35.72 14.22 -13.80
N GLY A 50 36.90 13.83 -14.31
CA GLY A 50 38.17 14.38 -13.84
C GLY A 50 38.33 14.16 -12.34
N ASP A 51 38.48 15.24 -11.59
CA ASP A 51 38.67 15.20 -10.14
C ASP A 51 37.35 15.28 -9.35
N THR A 52 36.22 15.20 -10.03
CA THR A 52 34.90 15.20 -9.40
C THR A 52 34.27 13.81 -9.43
N VAL A 53 33.67 13.41 -8.31
CA VAL A 53 32.84 12.22 -8.18
C VAL A 53 31.43 12.64 -7.84
N ASP A 54 30.48 12.36 -8.75
CA ASP A 54 29.05 12.54 -8.46
C ASP A 54 28.49 11.19 -7.99
N ILE A 55 27.75 11.18 -6.88
CA ILE A 55 27.09 10.01 -6.31
C ILE A 55 25.59 10.31 -6.23
N PHE A 56 24.74 9.40 -6.70
CA PHE A 56 23.30 9.49 -6.50
C PHE A 56 22.89 8.44 -5.47
N PRO A 57 22.65 8.83 -4.19
CA PRO A 57 22.27 7.89 -3.15
C PRO A 57 21.01 7.10 -3.50
N ALA A 58 20.96 5.83 -3.08
CA ALA A 58 19.79 4.97 -3.35
C ALA A 58 18.48 5.47 -2.68
N TYR A 59 18.62 6.26 -1.61
CA TYR A 59 17.55 6.65 -0.68
C TYR A 59 17.22 8.15 -0.69
N ALA A 60 17.96 8.97 -1.45
CA ALA A 60 17.80 10.43 -1.44
C ALA A 60 17.39 10.94 -2.82
N ASP A 61 16.63 12.04 -2.85
CA ASP A 61 16.22 12.71 -4.10
C ASP A 61 17.30 13.67 -4.64
N VAL A 62 18.30 13.96 -3.80
CA VAL A 62 19.46 14.80 -4.12
C VAL A 62 20.70 13.94 -4.33
N ALA A 63 21.59 14.37 -5.22
CA ALA A 63 22.88 13.75 -5.45
C ALA A 63 23.99 14.52 -4.72
N PHE A 64 25.11 13.85 -4.43
CA PHE A 64 26.31 14.45 -3.86
C PHE A 64 27.39 14.59 -4.91
N LYS A 65 28.11 15.71 -4.88
CA LYS A 65 29.29 15.98 -5.70
C LYS A 65 30.48 16.16 -4.77
N VAL A 66 31.51 15.33 -4.93
CA VAL A 66 32.76 15.40 -4.15
C VAL A 66 33.88 15.82 -5.10
N VAL A 67 34.51 16.96 -4.82
CA VAL A 67 35.61 17.51 -5.60
C VAL A 67 36.93 17.21 -4.89
N PHE A 68 37.89 16.66 -5.63
CA PHE A 68 39.20 16.30 -5.13
C PHE A 68 40.28 17.27 -5.63
N TRP A 69 41.26 17.55 -4.78
CA TRP A 69 42.54 18.16 -5.17
C TRP A 69 43.67 17.20 -4.81
N GLY A 70 44.16 16.46 -5.80
CA GLY A 70 45.14 15.39 -5.57
C GLY A 70 44.55 14.24 -4.73
N ASN A 71 45.00 14.12 -3.48
CA ASN A 71 44.54 13.09 -2.52
C ASN A 71 43.79 13.70 -1.33
N GLU A 72 43.13 14.83 -1.54
CA GLU A 72 42.34 15.53 -0.53
C GLU A 72 40.97 15.91 -1.10
N VAL A 73 39.93 15.84 -0.27
CA VAL A 73 38.60 16.35 -0.61
C VAL A 73 38.57 17.86 -0.41
N GLU A 74 38.36 18.61 -1.47
CA GLU A 74 38.35 20.07 -1.44
C GLU A 74 36.96 20.61 -1.07
N GLU A 75 35.92 20.07 -1.72
CA GLU A 75 34.55 20.54 -1.61
C GLU A 75 33.55 19.37 -1.71
N ILE A 76 32.43 19.51 -1.02
CA ILE A 76 31.30 18.59 -1.10
C ILE A 76 30.04 19.42 -1.32
N PHE A 77 29.21 19.04 -2.28
CA PHE A 77 27.93 19.71 -2.56
C PHE A 77 26.80 18.71 -2.66
N SER A 78 25.59 19.11 -2.26
CA SER A 78 24.37 18.45 -2.74
C SER A 78 23.83 19.20 -3.96
N PHE A 79 23.26 18.46 -4.91
CA PHE A 79 22.71 19.02 -6.14
C PHE A 79 21.51 18.21 -6.63
N ASP A 80 20.64 18.85 -7.40
CA ASP A 80 19.54 18.17 -8.09
C ASP A 80 20.09 17.36 -9.29
N PRO A 81 19.94 16.03 -9.32
CA PRO A 81 20.48 15.19 -10.39
C PRO A 81 19.87 15.44 -11.77
N VAL A 82 18.67 16.05 -11.84
CA VAL A 82 17.95 16.34 -13.09
C VAL A 82 18.37 17.70 -13.66
N SER A 83 18.27 18.76 -12.86
CA SER A 83 18.62 20.12 -13.32
C SER A 83 20.13 20.42 -13.27
N GLY A 84 20.88 19.69 -12.44
CA GLY A 84 22.29 19.95 -12.17
C GLY A 84 22.53 21.14 -11.24
N GLN A 85 21.48 21.74 -10.70
CA GLN A 85 21.60 22.91 -9.82
C GLN A 85 22.13 22.50 -8.45
N THR A 86 23.19 23.18 -7.99
CA THR A 86 23.69 23.07 -6.62
C THR A 86 22.65 23.56 -5.63
N ILE A 87 22.42 22.77 -4.58
CA ILE A 87 21.47 23.08 -3.50
C ILE A 87 22.22 23.70 -2.33
N GLU A 88 23.22 22.99 -1.79
CA GLU A 88 24.03 23.45 -0.65
C GLU A 88 25.46 22.88 -0.68
N GLU A 89 26.39 23.60 -0.05
CA GLU A 89 27.75 23.14 0.26
C GLU A 89 27.75 22.43 1.61
N LEU A 90 28.45 21.30 1.70
CA LEU A 90 28.47 20.42 2.86
C LEU A 90 29.88 20.29 3.41
N GLU A 91 30.02 20.32 4.73
CA GLU A 91 31.29 19.99 5.40
C GLU A 91 31.50 18.48 5.50
N ASN A 92 30.41 17.71 5.61
CA ASN A 92 30.43 16.25 5.72
C ASN A 92 29.27 15.64 4.93
N ALA A 93 29.51 14.49 4.32
CA ALA A 93 28.47 13.65 3.74
C ALA A 93 28.60 12.20 4.24
N VAL A 94 27.45 11.63 4.62
CA VAL A 94 27.31 10.24 5.05
C VAL A 94 26.55 9.49 3.96
N ILE A 95 27.24 8.56 3.29
CA ILE A 95 26.70 7.77 2.20
C ILE A 95 26.41 6.37 2.73
N TYR A 96 25.13 6.06 2.91
CA TYR A 96 24.70 4.70 3.28
C TYR A 96 24.80 3.77 2.07
N PRO A 97 24.95 2.46 2.30
CA PRO A 97 24.98 1.48 1.22
C PRO A 97 23.76 1.54 0.29
N ALA A 98 23.96 1.20 -0.98
CA ALA A 98 22.91 1.24 -2.00
C ALA A 98 21.83 0.16 -1.80
N ASN A 99 22.11 -0.87 -0.99
CA ASN A 99 21.18 -1.96 -0.66
C ASN A 99 21.24 -2.26 0.84
N ILE A 100 20.15 -2.76 1.41
CA ILE A 100 20.03 -3.12 2.83
C ILE A 100 20.59 -4.54 3.11
N PHE A 101 20.79 -5.35 2.06
CA PHE A 101 21.44 -6.66 2.14
C PHE A 101 22.94 -6.56 1.78
N VAL A 102 23.69 -5.77 2.55
CA VAL A 102 25.15 -5.68 2.40
C VAL A 102 25.79 -6.77 3.23
N THR A 103 26.81 -7.42 2.67
CA THR A 103 27.68 -8.35 3.40
C THR A 103 29.12 -8.17 2.93
N THR A 104 30.08 -8.58 3.75
CA THR A 104 31.50 -8.51 3.38
C THR A 104 31.88 -9.65 2.43
N LYS A 105 32.93 -9.44 1.61
CA LYS A 105 33.44 -10.48 0.70
C LYS A 105 33.88 -11.76 1.43
N GLU A 106 34.37 -11.63 2.66
CA GLU A 106 34.76 -12.76 3.50
C GLU A 106 33.53 -13.55 3.97
N ARG A 107 32.49 -12.87 4.47
CA ARG A 107 31.22 -13.49 4.85
C ARG A 107 30.52 -14.15 3.67
N MET A 108 30.53 -13.51 2.50
CA MET A 108 30.01 -14.09 1.25
C MET A 108 30.68 -15.43 0.92
N LYS A 109 32.02 -15.50 0.98
CA LYS A 109 32.76 -16.75 0.73
C LYS A 109 32.44 -17.84 1.75
N ALA A 110 32.36 -17.49 3.03
CA ALA A 110 31.99 -18.42 4.09
C ALA A 110 30.55 -18.94 3.92
N ALA A 111 29.61 -18.05 3.60
CA ALA A 111 28.21 -18.38 3.36
C ALA A 111 28.04 -19.33 2.17
N ILE A 112 28.72 -19.08 1.04
CA ILE A 112 28.67 -19.98 -0.14
C ILE A 112 29.13 -21.39 0.22
N ARG A 113 30.16 -21.53 1.05
CA ARG A 113 30.62 -22.85 1.52
C ARG A 113 29.54 -23.56 2.35
N GLN A 114 28.92 -22.86 3.29
CA GLN A 114 27.84 -23.43 4.11
C GLN A 114 26.61 -23.80 3.28
N ILE A 115 26.25 -22.97 2.28
CA ILE A 115 25.16 -23.25 1.34
C ILE A 115 25.45 -24.53 0.56
N GLN A 116 26.70 -24.73 0.13
CA GLN A 116 27.13 -25.92 -0.59
C GLN A 116 27.05 -27.18 0.28
N ASP A 117 27.47 -27.09 1.55
CA ASP A 117 27.41 -28.20 2.50
C ASP A 117 25.94 -28.59 2.80
N ASP A 118 25.08 -27.62 3.08
CA ASP A 118 23.63 -27.84 3.31
C ASP A 118 22.93 -28.36 2.04
N LEU A 119 23.34 -27.91 0.85
CA LEU A 119 22.82 -28.42 -0.42
C LEU A 119 23.13 -29.90 -0.60
N ALA A 120 24.38 -30.30 -0.40
CA ALA A 120 24.80 -31.69 -0.56
C ALA A 120 24.00 -32.61 0.38
N ALA A 121 23.91 -32.24 1.65
CA ALA A 121 23.13 -32.99 2.64
C ALA A 121 21.64 -33.09 2.27
N HIS A 122 21.04 -31.99 1.78
CA HIS A 122 19.62 -31.97 1.46
C HIS A 122 19.28 -32.71 0.16
N VAL A 123 20.19 -32.69 -0.83
CA VAL A 123 20.07 -33.50 -2.05
C VAL A 123 20.09 -35.00 -1.71
N ASP A 124 20.98 -35.41 -0.82
CA ASP A 124 21.05 -36.82 -0.39
C ASP A 124 19.82 -37.23 0.41
N PHE A 125 19.32 -36.37 1.32
CA PHE A 125 18.04 -36.56 1.98
C PHE A 125 16.89 -36.81 1.00
N PHE A 126 16.75 -35.97 -0.04
CA PHE A 126 15.69 -36.17 -1.05
C PHE A 126 15.83 -37.48 -1.82
N LYS A 127 17.06 -37.92 -2.14
CA LYS A 127 17.29 -39.21 -2.78
C LYS A 127 16.88 -40.37 -1.87
N GLU A 128 17.22 -40.30 -0.59
CA GLU A 128 16.89 -41.33 0.41
C GLU A 128 15.37 -41.50 0.60
N ILE A 129 14.61 -40.40 0.61
CA ILE A 129 13.15 -40.45 0.75
C ILE A 129 12.40 -40.69 -0.57
N GLY A 130 13.12 -41.05 -1.66
CA GLY A 130 12.51 -41.40 -2.94
C GLY A 130 11.97 -40.19 -3.74
N LYS A 131 12.54 -39.00 -3.55
CA LYS A 131 12.19 -37.75 -4.25
C LYS A 131 13.31 -37.25 -5.18
N PRO A 132 13.71 -38.00 -6.23
CA PRO A 132 14.84 -37.64 -7.08
C PRO A 132 14.59 -36.39 -7.95
N LEU A 133 13.34 -36.03 -8.24
CA LEU A 133 13.00 -34.83 -9.02
C LEU A 133 13.24 -33.56 -8.19
N GLU A 134 12.80 -33.57 -6.94
CA GLU A 134 13.06 -32.50 -5.96
C GLU A 134 14.56 -32.35 -5.69
N ALA A 135 15.28 -33.47 -5.54
CA ALA A 135 16.74 -33.48 -5.40
C ALA A 135 17.44 -32.77 -6.56
N LYS A 136 17.08 -33.12 -7.80
CA LYS A 136 17.65 -32.49 -9.00
C LYS A 136 17.27 -31.00 -9.09
N ARG A 137 16.01 -30.67 -8.79
CA ARG A 137 15.50 -29.29 -8.82
C ARG A 137 16.25 -28.37 -7.86
N ILE A 138 16.44 -28.80 -6.62
CA ILE A 138 17.14 -27.97 -5.62
C ILE A 138 18.61 -27.82 -5.99
N GLN A 139 19.24 -28.89 -6.50
CA GLN A 139 20.62 -28.87 -6.95
C GLN A 139 20.84 -27.83 -8.05
N GLU A 140 20.11 -27.94 -9.16
CA GLU A 140 20.24 -27.01 -10.30
C GLU A 140 20.00 -25.55 -9.86
N ARG A 141 18.99 -25.32 -9.01
CA ARG A 141 18.64 -23.98 -8.56
C ARG A 141 19.73 -23.35 -7.69
N VAL A 142 20.21 -24.08 -6.68
CA VAL A 142 21.16 -23.54 -5.70
C VAL A 142 22.56 -23.43 -6.30
N GLU A 143 22.96 -24.35 -7.19
CA GLU A 143 24.24 -24.24 -7.92
C GLU A 143 24.27 -22.98 -8.80
N TYR A 144 23.19 -22.69 -9.52
CA TYR A 144 23.05 -21.46 -10.31
C TYR A 144 23.08 -20.19 -9.42
N ASP A 145 22.33 -20.19 -8.31
CA ASP A 145 22.34 -19.07 -7.37
C ASP A 145 23.76 -18.84 -6.80
N MET A 146 24.49 -19.91 -6.43
CA MET A 146 25.88 -19.81 -5.96
C MET A 146 26.86 -19.31 -7.03
N GLU A 147 26.68 -19.69 -8.29
CA GLU A 147 27.49 -19.18 -9.40
C GLU A 147 27.33 -17.67 -9.56
N MET A 148 26.08 -17.18 -9.56
CA MET A 148 25.80 -15.73 -9.59
C MET A 148 26.37 -15.00 -8.37
N MET A 149 26.27 -15.58 -7.16
CA MET A 149 26.88 -14.99 -5.96
C MET A 149 28.41 -14.86 -6.08
N ARG A 150 29.10 -15.81 -6.74
CA ARG A 150 30.56 -15.75 -6.93
C ARG A 150 30.96 -14.69 -7.95
N GLU A 151 30.25 -14.61 -9.07
CA GLU A 151 30.60 -13.71 -10.18
C GLU A 151 30.12 -12.27 -9.94
N LEU A 152 28.89 -12.10 -9.44
CA LEU A 152 28.22 -10.81 -9.34
C LEU A 152 28.10 -10.30 -7.90
N GLY A 153 28.38 -11.13 -6.90
CA GLY A 153 28.13 -10.80 -5.49
C GLY A 153 26.65 -10.76 -5.12
N TYR A 154 25.75 -11.18 -6.02
CA TYR A 154 24.30 -11.14 -5.83
C TYR A 154 23.61 -12.22 -6.69
N CYS A 155 22.43 -12.67 -6.26
CA CYS A 155 21.52 -13.50 -7.06
C CYS A 155 20.06 -13.05 -6.85
N PRO A 156 19.16 -13.23 -7.84
CA PRO A 156 17.73 -13.04 -7.63
C PRO A 156 17.19 -13.96 -6.52
N GLY A 157 16.61 -13.36 -5.48
CA GLY A 157 16.12 -14.11 -4.32
C GLY A 157 17.19 -14.39 -3.26
N ILE A 158 18.26 -13.59 -3.20
CA ILE A 158 19.36 -13.74 -2.24
C ILE A 158 18.89 -13.77 -0.78
N GLU A 159 17.75 -13.15 -0.47
CA GLU A 159 17.17 -13.11 0.88
C GLU A 159 16.86 -14.51 1.43
N ASN A 160 16.63 -15.51 0.57
CA ASN A 160 16.41 -16.91 0.97
C ASN A 160 17.66 -17.56 1.58
N TYR A 161 18.82 -16.92 1.45
CA TYR A 161 20.09 -17.32 2.04
C TYR A 161 20.54 -16.38 3.17
N SER A 162 19.70 -15.43 3.60
CA SER A 162 20.03 -14.42 4.61
C SER A 162 20.66 -14.99 5.88
N ARG A 163 20.16 -16.13 6.38
CA ARG A 163 20.73 -16.83 7.55
C ARG A 163 22.24 -17.03 7.44
N TYR A 164 22.73 -17.46 6.27
CA TYR A 164 24.14 -17.73 6.04
C TYR A 164 24.96 -16.44 6.04
N PHE A 165 24.46 -15.38 5.41
CA PHE A 165 25.15 -14.08 5.34
C PHE A 165 25.19 -13.37 6.69
N ASP A 166 24.14 -13.52 7.49
CA ASP A 166 24.05 -12.98 8.85
C ASP A 166 24.90 -13.79 9.86
N GLY A 167 25.40 -14.98 9.48
CA GLY A 167 26.10 -15.89 10.38
C GLY A 167 25.22 -16.46 11.50
N ARG A 168 23.90 -16.47 11.28
CA ARG A 168 22.89 -16.85 12.27
C ARG A 168 22.74 -18.36 12.39
N GLN A 169 22.44 -18.84 13.60
CA GLN A 169 22.10 -20.25 13.80
C GLN A 169 20.68 -20.56 13.26
N PRO A 170 20.40 -21.80 12.83
CA PRO A 170 19.06 -22.22 12.43
C PRO A 170 17.99 -21.91 13.48
N GLY A 171 16.82 -21.45 13.05
CA GLY A 171 15.70 -21.09 13.92
C GLY A 171 15.81 -19.73 14.61
N THR A 172 16.98 -19.10 14.64
CA THR A 172 17.15 -17.80 15.28
C THR A 172 16.34 -16.70 14.58
N ARG A 173 15.95 -15.71 15.37
CA ARG A 173 15.25 -14.51 14.91
C ARG A 173 16.01 -13.82 13.76
N PRO A 174 15.33 -13.43 12.66
CA PRO A 174 15.93 -12.62 11.61
C PRO A 174 16.01 -11.13 12.02
N PHE A 175 16.96 -10.41 11.43
CA PHE A 175 17.06 -8.97 11.58
C PHE A 175 15.92 -8.24 10.85
N CYS A 176 15.31 -7.29 11.55
CA CYS A 176 14.23 -6.44 11.05
C CYS A 176 14.52 -4.96 11.34
N LEU A 177 13.60 -4.09 10.95
CA LEU A 177 13.73 -2.65 11.15
C LEU A 177 13.89 -2.28 12.64
N LEU A 178 13.26 -3.03 13.54
CA LEU A 178 13.34 -2.77 14.98
C LEU A 178 14.76 -2.88 15.53
N ASP A 179 15.63 -3.66 14.90
CA ASP A 179 17.03 -3.83 15.30
C ASP A 179 17.92 -2.63 14.95
N TYR A 180 17.43 -1.72 14.10
CA TYR A 180 18.12 -0.49 13.73
C TYR A 180 17.78 0.67 14.69
N PHE A 181 16.79 0.48 15.56
CA PHE A 181 16.45 1.45 16.58
C PHE A 181 17.34 1.27 17.83
N PRO A 182 17.62 2.35 18.57
CA PRO A 182 18.16 2.26 19.93
C PRO A 182 17.28 1.39 20.84
N GLY A 183 17.87 0.75 21.85
CA GLY A 183 17.14 -0.17 22.73
C GLY A 183 15.99 0.45 23.55
N ASP A 184 15.92 1.78 23.63
CA ASP A 184 14.92 2.58 24.34
C ASP A 184 13.90 3.25 23.42
N PHE A 185 13.73 2.76 22.19
CA PHE A 185 12.76 3.33 21.27
C PHE A 185 11.30 3.20 21.76
N LEU A 186 10.48 4.16 21.34
CA LEU A 186 9.03 4.13 21.54
C LEU A 186 8.34 3.56 20.30
N CYS A 187 7.47 2.57 20.51
CA CYS A 187 6.61 2.00 19.48
C CYS A 187 5.17 2.51 19.65
N ILE A 188 4.59 3.04 18.58
CA ILE A 188 3.17 3.38 18.54
C ILE A 188 2.50 2.42 17.57
N ILE A 189 1.53 1.65 18.05
CA ILE A 189 0.77 0.72 17.23
C ILE A 189 -0.61 1.32 16.98
N ASP A 190 -0.75 1.92 15.79
CA ASP A 190 -2.02 2.46 15.32
C ASP A 190 -2.99 1.33 14.95
N GLU A 191 -4.27 1.58 15.16
CA GLU A 191 -5.38 0.62 15.05
C GLU A 191 -5.01 -0.76 15.65
N SER A 192 -4.51 -0.76 16.89
CA SER A 192 -3.85 -1.91 17.53
C SER A 192 -4.65 -3.22 17.45
N HIS A 193 -5.97 -3.13 17.61
CA HIS A 193 -6.91 -4.24 17.55
C HIS A 193 -6.95 -4.97 16.18
N VAL A 194 -6.45 -4.35 15.11
CA VAL A 194 -6.24 -4.95 13.78
C VAL A 194 -4.76 -5.23 13.51
N THR A 195 -3.89 -4.28 13.85
CA THR A 195 -2.45 -4.36 13.56
C THR A 195 -1.77 -5.51 14.32
N LEU A 196 -2.13 -5.76 15.58
CA LEU A 196 -1.54 -6.85 16.37
C LEU A 196 -1.92 -8.25 15.85
N PRO A 197 -3.21 -8.56 15.57
CA PRO A 197 -3.57 -9.80 14.89
C PRO A 197 -2.85 -9.98 13.56
N GLN A 198 -2.66 -8.90 12.79
CA GLN A 198 -1.92 -8.95 11.52
C GLN A 198 -0.47 -9.36 11.77
N ILE A 199 0.25 -8.68 12.67
CA ILE A 199 1.63 -9.02 13.04
C ILE A 199 1.73 -10.49 13.46
N ARG A 200 0.81 -10.95 14.32
CA ARG A 200 0.76 -12.35 14.78
C ARG A 200 0.57 -13.35 13.63
N ALA A 201 -0.23 -13.01 12.63
CA ALA A 201 -0.55 -13.89 11.51
C ALA A 201 0.58 -13.99 10.46
N MET A 202 1.48 -12.99 10.39
CA MET A 202 2.52 -12.92 9.35
C MET A 202 3.41 -14.16 9.32
N TYR A 203 3.90 -14.62 10.48
CA TYR A 203 4.76 -15.79 10.56
C TYR A 203 4.06 -17.06 10.06
N GLY A 204 2.84 -17.32 10.52
CA GLY A 204 2.10 -18.53 10.14
C GLY A 204 1.82 -18.61 8.64
N GLY A 205 1.45 -17.48 8.02
CA GLY A 205 1.23 -17.40 6.58
C GLY A 205 2.50 -17.61 5.75
N ASP A 206 3.61 -16.97 6.13
CA ASP A 206 4.89 -17.14 5.43
C ASP A 206 5.45 -18.56 5.60
N HIS A 207 5.40 -19.09 6.82
CA HIS A 207 5.89 -20.43 7.14
C HIS A 207 5.14 -21.50 6.32
N SER A 208 3.81 -21.49 6.30
CA SER A 208 3.01 -22.46 5.53
C SER A 208 3.36 -22.44 4.04
N ARG A 209 3.54 -21.26 3.46
CA ARG A 209 3.94 -21.11 2.05
C ARG A 209 5.34 -21.66 1.79
N LYS A 210 6.30 -21.36 2.67
CA LYS A 210 7.71 -21.74 2.49
C LYS A 210 7.98 -23.21 2.76
N VAL A 211 7.27 -23.82 3.71
CA VAL A 211 7.34 -25.28 3.95
C VAL A 211 7.08 -26.03 2.65
N ASN A 212 6.02 -25.68 1.91
CA ASN A 212 5.74 -26.29 0.61
C ASN A 212 6.90 -26.11 -0.38
N LEU A 213 7.50 -24.91 -0.47
CA LEU A 213 8.65 -24.68 -1.36
C LEU A 213 9.85 -25.55 -1.00
N VAL A 214 10.10 -25.75 0.30
CA VAL A 214 11.17 -26.64 0.78
C VAL A 214 10.82 -28.09 0.47
N GLU A 215 9.60 -28.56 0.81
CA GLU A 215 9.16 -29.95 0.60
C GLU A 215 9.19 -30.41 -0.86
N TYR A 216 9.01 -29.47 -1.79
CA TYR A 216 9.09 -29.70 -3.23
C TYR A 216 10.44 -29.26 -3.84
N GLY A 217 11.48 -29.05 -3.04
CA GLY A 217 12.84 -28.83 -3.55
C GLY A 217 13.04 -27.54 -4.36
N PHE A 218 12.24 -26.49 -4.11
CA PHE A 218 12.45 -25.16 -4.71
C PHE A 218 13.40 -24.30 -3.88
N ARG A 219 13.51 -24.57 -2.57
CA ARG A 219 14.36 -23.81 -1.63
C ARG A 219 15.00 -24.74 -0.60
N LEU A 220 16.17 -24.37 -0.09
CA LEU A 220 16.81 -25.05 1.03
C LEU A 220 16.00 -24.83 2.33
N PRO A 221 16.12 -25.72 3.33
CA PRO A 221 15.48 -25.53 4.64
C PRO A 221 15.81 -24.19 5.30
N ALA A 222 17.03 -23.67 5.09
CA ALA A 222 17.45 -22.36 5.56
C ALA A 222 16.57 -21.18 5.08
N ALA A 223 15.82 -21.34 4.00
CA ALA A 223 14.90 -20.32 3.53
C ALA A 223 13.72 -20.06 4.48
N LEU A 224 13.43 -21.00 5.40
CA LEU A 224 12.47 -20.82 6.50
C LEU A 224 12.97 -19.83 7.55
N ASP A 225 14.28 -19.65 7.67
CA ASP A 225 14.90 -18.72 8.62
C ASP A 225 14.96 -17.26 8.09
N ASN A 226 14.63 -17.07 6.82
CA ASN A 226 14.23 -15.78 6.29
C ASN A 226 12.72 -15.64 6.51
N ARG A 227 12.27 -14.95 7.54
CA ARG A 227 10.84 -14.95 7.89
C ARG A 227 10.45 -13.65 8.60
N PRO A 228 9.16 -13.36 8.73
CA PRO A 228 8.69 -12.41 9.72
C PRO A 228 9.06 -12.89 11.14
N LEU A 229 9.03 -11.94 12.09
CA LEU A 229 9.10 -12.27 13.50
C LEU A 229 7.90 -13.14 13.90
N THR A 230 8.10 -14.07 14.84
CA THR A 230 6.97 -14.60 15.60
C THR A 230 6.42 -13.51 16.51
N PHE A 231 5.22 -13.70 17.05
CA PHE A 231 4.61 -12.70 17.92
C PHE A 231 5.39 -12.54 19.22
N GLU A 232 5.93 -13.65 19.74
CA GLU A 232 6.76 -13.69 20.95
C GLU A 232 8.11 -12.99 20.73
N GLU A 233 8.72 -13.17 19.56
CA GLU A 233 9.93 -12.44 19.18
C GLU A 233 9.66 -10.93 19.08
N PHE A 234 8.52 -10.53 18.48
CA PHE A 234 8.10 -9.14 18.44
C PHE A 234 7.94 -8.57 19.85
N GLU A 235 7.20 -9.25 20.73
CA GLU A 235 7.03 -8.82 22.12
C GLU A 235 8.35 -8.67 22.87
N SER A 236 9.34 -9.52 22.59
CA SER A 236 10.64 -9.48 23.27
C SER A 236 11.50 -8.25 22.92
N ILE A 237 11.21 -7.58 21.81
CA ILE A 237 11.98 -6.43 21.32
C ILE A 237 11.28 -5.12 21.67
N VAL A 238 9.95 -5.11 21.59
CA VAL A 238 9.18 -3.88 21.76
C VAL A 238 8.90 -3.63 23.24
N ASN A 239 9.77 -2.85 23.87
CA ASN A 239 9.71 -2.57 25.32
C ASN A 239 8.72 -1.46 25.68
N HIS A 240 8.75 -0.32 24.98
CA HIS A 240 7.86 0.81 25.24
C HIS A 240 6.81 0.92 24.13
N VAL A 241 5.55 0.65 24.47
CA VAL A 241 4.45 0.57 23.49
C VAL A 241 3.27 1.43 23.88
N ILE A 242 2.75 2.20 22.92
CA ILE A 242 1.46 2.84 23.01
C ILE A 242 0.53 2.17 21.99
N TYR A 243 -0.50 1.50 22.50
CA TYR A 243 -1.58 0.97 21.67
C TYR A 243 -2.61 2.06 21.41
N VAL A 244 -2.86 2.38 20.14
CA VAL A 244 -3.84 3.38 19.74
C VAL A 244 -5.01 2.67 19.08
N SER A 245 -6.19 2.73 19.70
CA SER A 245 -7.42 2.20 19.13
C SER A 245 -8.66 2.78 19.82
N ALA A 246 -9.73 3.01 19.06
CA ALA A 246 -11.05 3.28 19.61
C ALA A 246 -11.71 2.05 20.24
N THR A 247 -11.23 0.84 19.89
CA THR A 247 -11.79 -0.46 20.29
C THR A 247 -10.65 -1.43 20.63
N PRO A 248 -9.83 -1.15 21.66
CA PRO A 248 -8.71 -2.02 22.02
C PRO A 248 -9.18 -3.44 22.29
N ALA A 249 -8.43 -4.43 21.83
CA ALA A 249 -8.74 -5.83 22.09
C ALA A 249 -8.18 -6.29 23.45
N ASP A 250 -8.53 -7.52 23.83
CA ASP A 250 -8.23 -8.07 25.16
C ASP A 250 -6.72 -8.13 25.42
N TYR A 251 -5.92 -8.33 24.36
CA TYR A 251 -4.47 -8.36 24.47
C TYR A 251 -3.92 -7.02 24.94
N GLU A 252 -4.33 -5.91 24.33
CA GLU A 252 -3.86 -4.56 24.67
C GLU A 252 -4.29 -4.17 26.08
N LEU A 253 -5.53 -4.47 26.45
CA LEU A 253 -6.06 -4.20 27.79
C LEU A 253 -5.29 -4.96 28.87
N ASN A 254 -4.99 -6.25 28.62
CA ASN A 254 -4.21 -7.08 29.53
C ASN A 254 -2.75 -6.60 29.63
N LYS A 255 -2.12 -6.26 28.50
CA LYS A 255 -0.73 -5.78 28.47
C LYS A 255 -0.54 -4.40 29.09
N SER A 256 -1.60 -3.58 29.07
CA SER A 256 -1.58 -2.27 29.71
C SER A 256 -1.88 -2.34 31.21
N GLU A 257 -2.10 -3.54 31.78
CA GLU A 257 -2.46 -3.74 33.20
C GLU A 257 -3.65 -2.88 33.65
N GLY A 258 -4.58 -2.59 32.73
CA GLY A 258 -5.73 -1.73 32.97
C GLY A 258 -5.46 -0.21 32.90
N VAL A 259 -4.23 0.22 32.61
CA VAL A 259 -3.91 1.63 32.35
C VAL A 259 -4.42 2.03 30.98
N VAL A 260 -5.55 2.73 30.94
CA VAL A 260 -6.16 3.23 29.70
C VAL A 260 -6.23 4.76 29.77
N VAL A 261 -5.60 5.42 28.80
CA VAL A 261 -5.75 6.87 28.60
C VAL A 261 -6.91 7.09 27.64
N GLU A 262 -8.04 7.53 28.17
CA GLU A 262 -9.24 7.81 27.37
C GLU A 262 -9.17 9.20 26.73
N GLN A 263 -9.33 9.26 25.41
CA GLN A 263 -9.43 10.51 24.64
C GLN A 263 -10.70 10.48 23.76
N VAL A 264 -11.79 11.08 24.27
CA VAL A 264 -13.12 11.06 23.61
C VAL A 264 -13.60 12.44 23.15
N ILE A 265 -12.97 13.52 23.61
CA ILE A 265 -13.34 14.89 23.24
C ILE A 265 -12.72 15.23 21.88
N ARG A 266 -13.56 15.66 20.93
CA ARG A 266 -13.11 16.12 19.62
C ARG A 266 -12.81 17.62 19.67
N PRO A 267 -11.71 18.11 19.06
CA PRO A 267 -11.39 19.54 19.04
C PRO A 267 -12.51 20.43 18.47
N THR A 268 -13.34 19.91 17.57
CA THR A 268 -14.45 20.65 16.95
C THR A 268 -15.77 20.53 17.71
N GLY A 269 -15.80 19.84 18.86
CA GLY A 269 -17.02 19.58 19.63
C GLY A 269 -17.97 18.57 18.98
N LEU A 270 -17.60 17.91 17.88
CA LEU A 270 -18.44 16.89 17.25
C LEU A 270 -18.76 15.74 18.20
N LEU A 271 -20.00 15.28 18.15
CA LEU A 271 -20.55 14.28 19.05
C LEU A 271 -20.54 12.89 18.40
N ASP A 272 -20.46 11.86 19.24
CA ASP A 272 -20.80 10.49 18.85
C ASP A 272 -22.25 10.43 18.35
N PRO A 273 -22.56 9.67 17.29
CA PRO A 273 -23.86 9.70 16.64
C PRO A 273 -24.95 9.06 17.50
N VAL A 274 -26.20 9.44 17.25
CA VAL A 274 -27.34 8.77 17.88
C VAL A 274 -27.56 7.41 17.20
N ILE A 275 -27.73 6.35 18.00
CA ILE A 275 -28.04 5.00 17.51
C ILE A 275 -29.53 4.72 17.70
N ASP A 276 -30.22 4.36 16.62
CA ASP A 276 -31.63 4.00 16.58
C ASP A 276 -31.75 2.52 16.18
N VAL A 277 -32.54 1.73 16.91
CA VAL A 277 -32.74 0.30 16.62
C VAL A 277 -34.14 0.10 16.07
N ARG A 278 -34.25 -0.43 14.84
CA ARG A 278 -35.52 -0.62 14.13
C ARG A 278 -35.74 -2.10 13.77
N PRO A 279 -37.00 -2.59 13.71
CA PRO A 279 -37.29 -3.95 13.31
C PRO A 279 -36.76 -4.28 11.90
N SER A 280 -36.43 -5.55 11.63
CA SER A 280 -36.01 -5.98 10.28
C SER A 280 -37.18 -6.00 9.28
N THR A 281 -38.41 -5.98 9.79
CA THR A 281 -39.63 -5.96 8.96
C THR A 281 -39.73 -4.64 8.20
N ASN A 282 -39.87 -4.71 6.87
CA ASN A 282 -39.88 -3.56 5.95
C ASN A 282 -38.62 -2.67 6.05
N GLN A 283 -37.47 -3.22 6.48
CA GLN A 283 -36.23 -2.46 6.66
C GLN A 283 -35.76 -1.73 5.38
N ILE A 284 -36.03 -2.29 4.19
CA ILE A 284 -35.61 -1.69 2.93
C ILE A 284 -36.45 -0.44 2.59
N ASP A 285 -37.75 -0.47 2.86
CA ASP A 285 -38.63 0.68 2.64
C ASP A 285 -38.29 1.83 3.61
N ASP A 286 -38.02 1.49 4.87
CA ASP A 286 -37.56 2.45 5.88
C ASP A 286 -36.20 3.05 5.51
N LEU A 287 -35.25 2.21 5.05
CA LEU A 287 -33.94 2.65 4.59
C LEU A 287 -34.06 3.59 3.38
N MET A 288 -34.92 3.28 2.41
CA MET A 288 -35.20 4.14 1.26
C MET A 288 -35.72 5.52 1.68
N HIS A 289 -36.63 5.56 2.65
CA HIS A 289 -37.13 6.82 3.20
C HIS A 289 -35.99 7.63 3.84
N GLU A 290 -35.18 7.01 4.69
CA GLU A 290 -34.06 7.70 5.36
C GLU A 290 -32.99 8.15 4.37
N ILE A 291 -32.70 7.37 3.32
CA ILE A 291 -31.80 7.77 2.22
C ILE A 291 -32.33 9.04 1.55
N ASN A 292 -33.60 9.07 1.15
CA ASN A 292 -34.18 10.24 0.48
C ASN A 292 -34.07 11.51 1.33
N LEU A 293 -34.33 11.40 2.65
CA LEU A 293 -34.14 12.52 3.58
C LEU A 293 -32.71 13.04 3.65
N ARG A 294 -31.69 12.19 3.41
CA ARG A 294 -30.27 12.61 3.37
C ARG A 294 -29.89 13.21 2.02
N VAL A 295 -30.39 12.63 0.93
CA VAL A 295 -30.20 13.17 -0.43
C VAL A 295 -30.75 14.59 -0.53
N GLU A 296 -31.93 14.87 0.03
CA GLU A 296 -32.52 16.22 0.08
C GLU A 296 -31.63 17.25 0.81
N LYS A 297 -30.82 16.78 1.75
CA LYS A 297 -29.87 17.61 2.52
C LYS A 297 -28.46 17.64 1.92
N ASN A 298 -28.25 16.99 0.77
CA ASN A 298 -26.94 16.77 0.16
C ASN A 298 -25.94 16.09 1.11
N GLU A 299 -26.42 15.12 1.89
CA GLU A 299 -25.62 14.28 2.78
C GLU A 299 -25.50 12.86 2.22
N ARG A 300 -24.48 12.12 2.68
CA ARG A 300 -24.17 10.77 2.20
C ARG A 300 -24.58 9.68 3.19
N VAL A 301 -24.84 8.49 2.64
CA VAL A 301 -25.26 7.32 3.41
C VAL A 301 -24.30 6.16 3.20
N LEU A 302 -23.92 5.51 4.30
CA LEU A 302 -23.23 4.22 4.28
C LEU A 302 -24.20 3.13 4.69
N VAL A 303 -24.23 2.03 3.95
CA VAL A 303 -25.03 0.85 4.30
C VAL A 303 -24.10 -0.35 4.43
N THR A 304 -24.16 -1.06 5.57
CA THR A 304 -23.41 -2.30 5.75
C THR A 304 -24.32 -3.52 5.72
N THR A 305 -24.03 -4.47 4.82
CA THR A 305 -24.68 -5.78 4.72
C THR A 305 -23.76 -6.89 5.26
N LEU A 306 -24.22 -8.15 5.25
CA LEU A 306 -23.42 -9.29 5.69
C LEU A 306 -22.68 -10.00 4.56
N THR A 307 -23.22 -9.95 3.34
CA THR A 307 -22.70 -10.73 2.21
C THR A 307 -22.55 -9.88 0.96
N LYS A 308 -21.60 -10.27 0.09
CA LYS A 308 -21.37 -9.64 -1.21
C LYS A 308 -22.64 -9.62 -2.06
N ARG A 309 -23.35 -10.74 -2.10
CA ARG A 309 -24.61 -10.87 -2.83
C ARG A 309 -25.66 -9.87 -2.34
N MET A 310 -25.83 -9.71 -1.03
CA MET A 310 -26.76 -8.71 -0.49
C MET A 310 -26.34 -7.27 -0.81
N ALA A 311 -25.04 -6.97 -0.81
CA ALA A 311 -24.56 -5.64 -1.18
C ALA A 311 -24.88 -5.32 -2.66
N GLU A 312 -24.65 -6.30 -3.55
CA GLU A 312 -24.96 -6.20 -4.98
C GLU A 312 -26.47 -6.09 -5.23
N GLU A 313 -27.27 -6.97 -4.64
CA GLU A 313 -28.73 -6.98 -4.77
C GLU A 313 -29.35 -5.68 -4.24
N LEU A 314 -28.90 -5.21 -3.08
CA LEU A 314 -29.37 -3.95 -2.50
C LEU A 314 -28.97 -2.77 -3.37
N SER A 315 -27.72 -2.70 -3.82
CA SER A 315 -27.28 -1.61 -4.70
C SER A 315 -28.04 -1.62 -6.03
N LYS A 316 -28.40 -2.79 -6.56
CA LYS A 316 -29.22 -2.88 -7.77
C LYS A 316 -30.64 -2.38 -7.51
N TYR A 317 -31.26 -2.83 -6.41
CA TYR A 317 -32.59 -2.38 -6.02
C TYR A 317 -32.67 -0.85 -5.82
N LEU A 318 -31.70 -0.28 -5.10
CA LEU A 318 -31.59 1.17 -4.89
C LEU A 318 -31.46 1.91 -6.23
N ALA A 319 -30.62 1.41 -7.14
CA ALA A 319 -30.44 2.00 -8.47
C ALA A 319 -31.73 1.93 -9.33
N ASP A 320 -32.45 0.81 -9.30
CA ASP A 320 -33.73 0.63 -9.99
C ASP A 320 -34.81 1.59 -9.47
N MET A 321 -34.72 1.99 -8.19
CA MET A 321 -35.56 3.01 -7.56
C MET A 321 -35.06 4.45 -7.76
N GLY A 322 -34.01 4.65 -8.56
CA GLY A 322 -33.48 5.98 -8.91
C GLY A 322 -32.47 6.57 -7.92
N VAL A 323 -32.03 5.81 -6.91
CA VAL A 323 -30.99 6.25 -5.96
C VAL A 323 -29.62 6.10 -6.61
N LYS A 324 -28.81 7.16 -6.59
CA LYS A 324 -27.42 7.08 -7.04
C LYS A 324 -26.61 6.30 -6.01
N THR A 325 -26.22 5.07 -6.35
CA THR A 325 -25.55 4.15 -5.43
C THR A 325 -24.37 3.44 -6.10
N ARG A 326 -23.42 3.04 -5.26
CA ARG A 326 -22.33 2.10 -5.58
C ARG A 326 -22.20 1.07 -4.47
N TYR A 327 -21.53 -0.03 -4.75
CA TYR A 327 -21.19 -1.03 -3.75
C TYR A 327 -19.69 -1.30 -3.68
N ILE A 328 -19.22 -1.77 -2.54
CA ILE A 328 -17.80 -2.08 -2.29
C ILE A 328 -17.64 -3.41 -1.53
N HIS A 329 -16.74 -4.27 -2.01
CA HIS A 329 -16.40 -5.54 -1.37
C HIS A 329 -14.89 -5.83 -1.43
N SER A 330 -14.48 -7.00 -0.93
CA SER A 330 -13.07 -7.39 -0.75
C SER A 330 -12.25 -7.53 -2.02
N ASP A 331 -12.90 -7.77 -3.17
CA ASP A 331 -12.19 -8.11 -4.43
C ASP A 331 -12.03 -6.89 -5.35
N ILE A 332 -12.53 -5.73 -4.92
CA ILE A 332 -12.29 -4.45 -5.59
C ILE A 332 -10.85 -4.03 -5.33
N ASP A 333 -10.14 -3.68 -6.39
CA ASP A 333 -8.76 -3.21 -6.31
C ASP A 333 -8.64 -1.94 -5.48
N THR A 334 -7.49 -1.74 -4.83
CA THR A 334 -7.25 -0.59 -3.96
C THR A 334 -7.46 0.74 -4.68
N MET A 335 -7.08 0.83 -5.97
CA MET A 335 -7.27 2.05 -6.76
C MET A 335 -8.75 2.32 -7.03
N GLU A 336 -9.50 1.30 -7.43
CA GLU A 336 -10.95 1.42 -7.68
C GLU A 336 -11.71 1.77 -6.39
N ARG A 337 -11.29 1.21 -5.24
CA ARG A 337 -11.84 1.62 -3.94
C ARG A 337 -11.68 3.11 -3.68
N ILE A 338 -10.47 3.67 -3.91
CA ILE A 338 -10.20 5.10 -3.74
C ILE A 338 -11.11 5.93 -4.67
N GLU A 339 -11.27 5.52 -5.92
CA GLU A 339 -12.16 6.20 -6.88
C GLU A 339 -13.62 6.21 -6.42
N ILE A 340 -14.13 5.07 -5.95
CA ILE A 340 -15.49 4.96 -5.39
C ILE A 340 -15.61 5.90 -4.18
N MET A 341 -14.65 5.89 -3.26
CA MET A 341 -14.71 6.75 -2.07
C MET A 341 -14.70 8.25 -2.42
N GLU A 342 -13.88 8.67 -3.37
CA GLU A 342 -13.86 10.06 -3.83
C GLU A 342 -15.14 10.43 -4.58
N GLY A 343 -15.73 9.52 -5.36
CA GLY A 343 -17.02 9.71 -6.01
C GLY A 343 -18.16 9.97 -5.00
N LEU A 344 -18.16 9.25 -3.86
CA LEU A 344 -19.12 9.49 -2.77
C LEU A 344 -18.95 10.91 -2.19
N ARG A 345 -17.71 11.33 -1.93
CA ARG A 345 -17.42 12.67 -1.38
C ARG A 345 -17.81 13.78 -2.34
N LYS A 346 -17.53 13.61 -3.63
CA LYS A 346 -17.92 14.56 -4.69
C LYS A 346 -19.42 14.61 -4.95
N GLY A 347 -20.19 13.65 -4.44
CA GLY A 347 -21.62 13.55 -4.70
C GLY A 347 -21.96 13.03 -6.10
N GLU A 348 -21.04 12.28 -6.72
CA GLU A 348 -21.35 11.52 -7.94
C GLU A 348 -22.44 10.47 -7.65
N PHE A 349 -22.45 9.96 -6.41
CA PHE A 349 -23.50 9.14 -5.86
C PHE A 349 -23.67 9.42 -4.37
N ASP A 350 -24.83 9.03 -3.82
CA ASP A 350 -25.25 9.42 -2.47
C ASP A 350 -25.14 8.27 -1.45
N VAL A 351 -25.19 7.03 -1.94
CA VAL A 351 -25.21 5.82 -1.10
C VAL A 351 -24.07 4.87 -1.45
N LEU A 352 -23.32 4.43 -0.45
CA LEU A 352 -22.33 3.37 -0.58
C LEU A 352 -22.74 2.14 0.23
N VAL A 353 -22.94 1.02 -0.47
CA VAL A 353 -23.28 -0.27 0.15
C VAL A 353 -22.02 -1.13 0.28
N GLY A 354 -21.69 -1.61 1.46
CA GLY A 354 -20.52 -2.48 1.65
C GLY A 354 -20.74 -3.59 2.65
N ILE A 355 -19.79 -4.52 2.72
CA ILE A 355 -19.80 -5.59 3.72
C ILE A 355 -18.99 -5.14 4.94
N ASN A 356 -17.72 -4.85 4.68
CA ASN A 356 -16.75 -4.42 5.67
C ASN A 356 -16.15 -3.09 5.24
N LEU A 357 -16.84 -2.00 5.57
CA LEU A 357 -16.37 -0.64 5.39
C LEU A 357 -15.29 -0.25 6.42
N LEU A 358 -14.87 -1.18 7.28
CA LEU A 358 -14.02 -0.92 8.45
C LEU A 358 -12.53 -0.89 8.16
N ARG A 359 -12.10 -1.23 6.93
CA ARG A 359 -10.69 -1.58 6.71
C ARG A 359 -9.73 -0.42 6.55
N GLU A 360 -10.22 0.81 6.41
CA GLU A 360 -9.38 1.97 6.11
C GLU A 360 -9.81 3.18 6.95
N GLY A 361 -8.86 4.07 7.28
CA GLY A 361 -9.06 5.35 7.98
C GLY A 361 -9.87 6.37 7.18
N LEU A 362 -11.00 5.94 6.61
CA LEU A 362 -11.94 6.73 5.84
C LEU A 362 -12.55 7.84 6.71
N ASP A 363 -12.17 9.06 6.38
CA ASP A 363 -12.71 10.29 6.93
C ASP A 363 -13.73 10.86 5.96
N LEU A 364 -15.02 10.72 6.27
CA LEU A 364 -16.12 11.15 5.42
C LEU A 364 -17.03 12.11 6.20
N PRO A 365 -16.69 13.40 6.30
CA PRO A 365 -17.54 14.39 6.95
C PRO A 365 -18.93 14.49 6.29
N GLU A 366 -19.04 14.15 5.01
CA GLU A 366 -20.28 14.21 4.24
C GLU A 366 -21.29 13.12 4.64
N VAL A 367 -20.85 12.07 5.33
CA VAL A 367 -21.72 10.96 5.77
C VAL A 367 -22.46 11.33 7.03
N SER A 368 -23.79 11.46 6.95
CA SER A 368 -24.66 11.72 8.10
C SER A 368 -25.46 10.51 8.56
N LEU A 369 -25.55 9.45 7.75
CA LEU A 369 -26.28 8.24 8.08
C LEU A 369 -25.43 6.98 7.83
N VAL A 370 -25.40 6.11 8.85
CA VAL A 370 -24.86 4.75 8.72
C VAL A 370 -25.98 3.76 9.04
N ALA A 371 -26.38 2.96 8.06
CA ALA A 371 -27.37 1.90 8.21
C ALA A 371 -26.70 0.53 8.30
N ILE A 372 -26.99 -0.21 9.37
CA ILE A 372 -26.46 -1.56 9.62
C ILE A 372 -27.61 -2.54 9.46
N LEU A 373 -27.64 -3.24 8.33
CA LEU A 373 -28.61 -4.31 8.08
C LEU A 373 -28.21 -5.57 8.82
N ASP A 374 -29.20 -6.34 9.29
CA ASP A 374 -29.00 -7.58 10.03
C ASP A 374 -28.05 -7.39 11.23
N ALA A 375 -28.27 -6.34 12.03
CA ALA A 375 -27.39 -5.98 13.14
C ALA A 375 -27.38 -7.02 14.27
N ASP A 376 -28.43 -7.86 14.36
CA ASP A 376 -28.59 -8.91 15.36
C ASP A 376 -27.93 -10.25 14.98
N LYS A 377 -27.36 -10.35 13.78
CA LYS A 377 -26.66 -11.55 13.30
C LYS A 377 -25.22 -11.54 13.78
N GLU A 378 -25.00 -12.12 14.96
CA GLU A 378 -23.68 -12.19 15.57
C GLU A 378 -22.64 -12.87 14.66
N GLY A 379 -21.40 -12.43 14.79
CA GLY A 379 -20.28 -12.84 13.96
C GLY A 379 -19.24 -11.73 13.90
N PHE A 380 -18.19 -11.92 13.11
CA PHE A 380 -17.10 -10.94 13.00
C PHE A 380 -17.61 -9.53 12.68
N LEU A 381 -18.45 -9.40 11.63
CA LEU A 381 -18.98 -8.12 11.13
C LEU A 381 -19.98 -7.43 12.07
N ARG A 382 -20.48 -8.12 13.10
CA ARG A 382 -21.45 -7.62 14.09
C ARG A 382 -20.96 -7.79 15.53
N SER A 383 -19.65 -7.95 15.69
CA SER A 383 -19.01 -7.88 17.00
C SER A 383 -19.09 -6.47 17.57
N GLU A 384 -18.98 -6.33 18.89
CA GLU A 384 -18.90 -5.04 19.59
C GLU A 384 -17.90 -4.07 18.92
N ARG A 385 -16.71 -4.59 18.56
CA ARG A 385 -15.65 -3.81 17.90
C ARG A 385 -16.11 -3.32 16.52
N SER A 386 -16.61 -4.23 15.68
CA SER A 386 -17.06 -3.89 14.32
C SER A 386 -18.25 -2.94 14.30
N LEU A 387 -19.21 -3.12 15.21
CA LEU A 387 -20.35 -2.21 15.33
C LEU A 387 -19.91 -0.82 15.78
N THR A 388 -19.02 -0.74 16.79
CA THR A 388 -18.48 0.54 17.28
C THR A 388 -17.73 1.31 16.19
N GLN A 389 -16.88 0.64 15.41
CA GLN A 389 -16.18 1.27 14.29
C GLN A 389 -17.12 1.69 13.17
N THR A 390 -18.14 0.88 12.88
CA THR A 390 -19.13 1.20 11.85
C THR A 390 -19.93 2.44 12.26
N ALA A 391 -20.39 2.48 13.51
CA ALA A 391 -21.08 3.63 14.08
C ALA A 391 -20.20 4.89 14.06
N GLY A 392 -18.90 4.76 14.37
CA GLY A 392 -17.94 5.86 14.34
C GLY A 392 -17.82 6.59 13.00
N ARG A 393 -18.24 5.98 11.87
CA ARG A 393 -18.25 6.64 10.56
C ARG A 393 -19.24 7.80 10.47
N ALA A 394 -20.33 7.77 11.24
CA ALA A 394 -21.28 8.88 11.33
C ALA A 394 -20.82 10.00 12.29
N ALA A 395 -19.77 9.79 13.08
CA ALA A 395 -19.34 10.73 14.12
C ALA A 395 -18.62 11.99 13.60
N ARG A 396 -18.48 12.13 12.28
CA ARG A 396 -17.78 13.25 11.62
C ARG A 396 -18.72 14.29 11.03
N ASN A 397 -20.02 14.07 11.13
CA ASN A 397 -21.07 14.95 10.65
C ASN A 397 -21.93 15.45 11.81
N LEU A 398 -22.42 16.69 11.73
CA LEU A 398 -23.27 17.28 12.76
C LEU A 398 -24.60 16.52 12.94
N ASN A 399 -25.14 16.01 11.85
CA ASN A 399 -26.38 15.25 11.78
C ASN A 399 -26.15 13.73 11.84
N GLY A 400 -24.98 13.31 12.33
CA GLY A 400 -24.57 11.91 12.43
C GLY A 400 -25.60 11.03 13.16
N LYS A 401 -26.14 10.05 12.43
CA LYS A 401 -27.10 9.04 12.93
C LYS A 401 -26.68 7.65 12.47
N VAL A 402 -26.93 6.66 13.31
CA VAL A 402 -26.79 5.24 13.00
C VAL A 402 -28.14 4.56 13.15
N ILE A 403 -28.52 3.73 12.19
CA ILE A 403 -29.72 2.86 12.27
C ILE A 403 -29.25 1.41 12.26
N MET A 404 -29.62 0.66 13.28
CA MET A 404 -29.39 -0.79 13.38
C MET A 404 -30.71 -1.50 13.12
N TYR A 405 -30.83 -2.20 11.99
CA TYR A 405 -31.99 -3.05 11.70
C TYR A 405 -31.80 -4.42 12.35
N ALA A 406 -32.67 -4.74 13.29
CA ALA A 406 -32.57 -5.92 14.14
C ALA A 406 -33.92 -6.27 14.79
N ASP A 407 -34.19 -7.57 14.95
CA ASP A 407 -35.39 -8.04 15.67
C ASP A 407 -35.14 -8.28 17.17
N LYS A 408 -33.87 -8.36 17.56
CA LYS A 408 -33.43 -8.49 18.96
C LYS A 408 -32.17 -7.68 19.21
N ILE A 409 -32.00 -7.18 20.42
CA ILE A 409 -30.75 -6.52 20.84
C ILE A 409 -29.80 -7.60 21.36
N THR A 410 -28.68 -7.79 20.66
CA THR A 410 -27.60 -8.71 21.10
C THR A 410 -26.69 -8.04 22.13
N ASN A 411 -25.85 -8.82 22.81
CA ASN A 411 -24.88 -8.28 23.76
C ASN A 411 -23.89 -7.31 23.06
N SER A 412 -23.45 -7.65 21.85
CA SER A 412 -22.57 -6.77 21.05
C SER A 412 -23.23 -5.44 20.70
N MET A 413 -24.52 -5.47 20.35
CA MET A 413 -25.30 -4.25 20.11
C MET A 413 -25.44 -3.41 21.38
N GLN A 414 -25.84 -4.04 22.49
CA GLN A 414 -26.07 -3.35 23.76
C GLN A 414 -24.81 -2.60 24.20
N LYS A 415 -23.66 -3.28 24.24
CA LYS A 415 -22.38 -2.64 24.59
C LYS A 415 -21.97 -1.50 23.65
N THR A 416 -22.24 -1.65 22.35
CA THR A 416 -21.97 -0.59 21.37
C THR A 416 -22.84 0.64 21.64
N ILE A 417 -24.13 0.43 21.92
CA ILE A 417 -25.09 1.50 22.25
C ILE A 417 -24.66 2.19 23.54
N ASP A 418 -24.38 1.43 24.60
CA ASP A 418 -24.01 1.96 25.91
C ASP A 418 -22.71 2.79 25.85
N SER A 419 -21.68 2.27 25.18
CA SER A 419 -20.40 2.98 25.03
C SER A 419 -20.53 4.26 24.19
N THR A 420 -21.35 4.24 23.14
CA THR A 420 -21.61 5.41 22.29
C THR A 420 -22.37 6.49 23.06
N ASN A 421 -23.39 6.10 23.83
CA ASN A 421 -24.14 7.03 24.68
C ASN A 421 -23.26 7.63 25.78
N TYR A 422 -22.44 6.81 26.47
CA TYR A 422 -21.48 7.29 27.46
C TYR A 422 -20.52 8.35 26.89
N ARG A 423 -19.94 8.09 25.71
CA ARG A 423 -19.06 9.07 25.02
C ARG A 423 -19.81 10.34 24.65
N ARG A 424 -21.01 10.20 24.09
CA ARG A 424 -21.86 11.33 23.68
C ARG A 424 -22.23 12.23 24.86
N GLU A 425 -22.65 11.65 25.99
CA GLU A 425 -22.99 12.40 27.21
C GLU A 425 -21.79 13.19 27.73
N LYS A 426 -20.61 12.58 27.77
CA LYS A 426 -19.36 13.23 28.20
C LYS A 426 -18.96 14.38 27.27
N GLN A 427 -19.12 14.19 25.95
CA GLN A 427 -18.85 15.22 24.95
C GLN A 427 -19.84 16.40 25.06
N LEU A 428 -21.13 16.13 25.24
CA LEU A 428 -22.16 17.15 25.44
C LEU A 428 -21.85 18.01 26.66
N LYS A 429 -21.56 17.37 27.80
CA LYS A 429 -21.20 18.05 29.04
C LYS A 429 -19.95 18.92 28.87
N TYR A 430 -18.91 18.39 28.24
CA TYR A 430 -17.70 19.15 27.98
C TYR A 430 -17.97 20.37 27.08
N ASN A 431 -18.76 20.20 26.03
CA ASN A 431 -19.12 21.30 25.13
C ASN A 431 -19.91 22.40 25.84
N GLU A 432 -20.85 22.03 26.72
CA GLU A 432 -21.62 22.97 27.53
C GLU A 432 -20.73 23.73 28.51
N GLU A 433 -19.87 23.03 29.25
CA GLU A 433 -18.95 23.63 30.23
C GLU A 433 -17.92 24.57 29.59
N ASN A 434 -17.53 24.32 28.33
CA ASN A 434 -16.49 25.07 27.62
C ASN A 434 -17.04 25.99 26.52
N ASN A 435 -18.36 26.15 26.40
CA ASN A 435 -19.02 26.95 25.36
C ASN A 435 -18.60 26.59 23.93
N ILE A 436 -18.43 25.30 23.64
CA ILE A 436 -18.03 24.81 22.31
C ILE A 436 -19.29 24.47 21.51
N THR A 437 -19.44 25.11 20.36
CA THR A 437 -20.49 24.75 19.39
C THR A 437 -19.95 23.70 18.43
N PRO A 438 -20.56 22.50 18.34
CA PRO A 438 -20.14 21.46 17.42
C PRO A 438 -20.04 22.01 16.00
N THR A 439 -18.89 21.83 15.35
CA THR A 439 -18.64 22.30 13.99
C THR A 439 -18.10 21.17 13.12
N GLN A 440 -18.66 21.01 11.92
CA GLN A 440 -18.18 20.02 10.96
C GLN A 440 -16.87 20.47 10.33
N ILE A 441 -15.91 19.54 10.20
CA ILE A 441 -14.65 19.81 9.49
C ILE A 441 -14.93 19.78 7.99
N VAL A 442 -14.66 20.88 7.30
CA VAL A 442 -14.63 20.91 5.83
C VAL A 442 -13.23 20.52 5.38
N LYS A 443 -13.06 19.28 4.91
CA LYS A 443 -11.80 18.86 4.28
C LYS A 443 -11.85 19.19 2.79
N PRO A 444 -10.83 19.85 2.22
CA PRO A 444 -10.76 20.00 0.78
C PRO A 444 -10.74 18.60 0.15
N THR A 445 -11.60 18.39 -0.84
CA THR A 445 -11.48 17.25 -1.74
C THR A 445 -10.08 17.35 -2.34
N ARG A 446 -9.21 16.36 -2.08
CA ARG A 446 -7.90 16.36 -2.72
C ARG A 446 -8.18 16.15 -4.20
N GLU A 447 -8.04 17.18 -5.00
CA GLU A 447 -7.84 16.99 -6.42
C GLU A 447 -6.59 16.12 -6.54
N ILE A 448 -6.78 14.87 -6.98
CA ILE A 448 -5.66 14.04 -7.39
C ILE A 448 -5.08 14.77 -8.60
N ILE A 449 -4.07 15.61 -8.33
CA ILE A 449 -3.32 16.33 -9.35
C ILE A 449 -2.81 15.26 -10.32
N GLY A 450 -3.38 15.24 -11.53
CA GLY A 450 -3.15 14.21 -12.55
C GLY A 450 -4.40 13.55 -13.12
N TYR A 451 -5.61 13.79 -12.58
CA TYR A 451 -6.84 13.09 -13.02
C TYR A 451 -7.91 13.93 -13.71
N GLU A 452 -7.75 15.26 -13.84
CA GLU A 452 -8.73 16.13 -14.52
C GLU A 452 -8.94 15.80 -16.01
N TYR A 453 -8.11 14.97 -16.64
CA TYR A 453 -8.27 14.61 -18.05
C TYR A 453 -9.18 13.40 -18.34
N ARG A 454 -9.81 12.79 -17.32
CA ARG A 454 -10.56 11.52 -17.49
C ARG A 454 -12.05 11.52 -17.10
N SER A 455 -12.61 12.62 -16.62
CA SER A 455 -14.06 12.74 -16.37
C SER A 455 -14.65 13.89 -17.18
N GLY A 456 -15.77 13.64 -17.83
CA GLY A 456 -16.15 14.28 -19.09
C GLY A 456 -16.58 15.75 -19.01
N LYS A 457 -16.19 16.50 -20.04
CA LYS A 457 -17.07 17.54 -20.60
C LYS A 457 -17.69 17.01 -21.89
N GLN A 458 -18.97 16.63 -21.80
CA GLN A 458 -19.87 16.73 -22.95
C GLN A 458 -19.98 18.22 -23.35
N GLY A 459 -19.74 18.48 -24.64
CA GLY A 459 -20.38 19.56 -25.38
C GLY A 459 -20.07 21.00 -24.98
N GLN A 460 -18.90 21.51 -25.34
CA GLN A 460 -18.82 22.87 -25.90
C GLN A 460 -17.94 22.86 -27.14
N ALA A 461 -18.58 23.08 -28.29
CA ALA A 461 -17.92 23.29 -29.56
C ALA A 461 -16.99 24.52 -29.46
N TYR A 462 -15.68 24.29 -29.51
CA TYR A 462 -14.74 25.34 -29.86
C TYR A 462 -14.48 25.25 -31.36
N SER A 463 -15.11 26.17 -32.08
CA SER A 463 -14.81 26.53 -33.46
C SER A 463 -13.38 27.09 -33.54
N GLY A 464 -12.47 26.33 -34.12
CA GLY A 464 -11.10 26.74 -34.42
C GLY A 464 -10.45 25.74 -35.38
N GLY A 465 -10.58 26.00 -36.68
CA GLY A 465 -10.20 25.06 -37.74
C GLY A 465 -8.71 24.80 -37.86
N MET A 466 -8.36 23.54 -38.05
CA MET A 466 -7.28 23.06 -38.91
C MET A 466 -7.69 21.67 -39.43
N GLU A 467 -8.05 21.61 -40.72
CA GLU A 467 -8.35 20.36 -41.42
C GLU A 467 -7.08 19.51 -41.54
N LYS A 468 -7.13 18.28 -41.02
CA LYS A 468 -6.30 17.15 -41.47
C LYS A 468 -7.22 15.95 -41.71
N PRO A 469 -6.96 15.15 -42.76
CA PRO A 469 -7.97 14.28 -43.35
C PRO A 469 -8.32 13.11 -42.43
N ASP A 470 -9.63 12.91 -42.27
CA ASP A 470 -10.25 11.84 -41.49
C ASP A 470 -10.01 10.49 -42.21
N ILE A 471 -9.18 9.61 -41.63
CA ILE A 471 -8.87 8.27 -42.18
C ILE A 471 -10.15 7.42 -42.31
N ALA A 472 -11.19 7.73 -41.52
CA ALA A 472 -12.50 7.07 -41.61
C ALA A 472 -13.30 7.46 -42.88
N ALA A 473 -12.89 8.48 -43.62
CA ALA A 473 -13.42 8.82 -44.94
C ALA A 473 -12.65 8.13 -46.08
N ASP A 474 -11.61 7.35 -45.77
CA ASP A 474 -10.89 6.56 -46.77
C ASP A 474 -11.81 5.41 -47.25
N PRO A 475 -12.22 5.37 -48.54
CA PRO A 475 -13.13 4.36 -49.06
C PRO A 475 -12.66 2.93 -48.78
N VAL A 476 -11.36 2.74 -48.58
CA VAL A 476 -10.74 1.44 -48.31
C VAL A 476 -11.20 0.83 -46.98
N VAL A 477 -11.49 1.65 -45.94
CA VAL A 477 -11.84 1.16 -44.59
C VAL A 477 -13.22 0.51 -44.55
N GLN A 478 -14.19 1.05 -45.31
CA GLN A 478 -15.54 0.49 -45.41
C GLN A 478 -15.55 -0.91 -46.08
N TYR A 479 -14.61 -1.18 -46.98
CA TYR A 479 -14.50 -2.48 -47.67
C TYR A 479 -13.57 -3.49 -46.98
N MET A 480 -12.98 -3.17 -45.82
CA MET A 480 -12.09 -4.10 -45.10
C MET A 480 -12.86 -5.34 -44.59
N SER A 481 -12.24 -6.52 -44.67
CA SER A 481 -12.76 -7.73 -44.03
C SER A 481 -12.77 -7.59 -42.50
N THR A 482 -13.57 -8.41 -41.81
CA THR A 482 -13.61 -8.46 -40.33
C THR A 482 -12.21 -8.68 -39.73
N ALA A 483 -11.41 -9.58 -40.31
CA ALA A 483 -10.02 -9.80 -39.91
C ALA A 483 -9.11 -8.58 -40.17
N GLY A 484 -9.38 -7.81 -41.23
CA GLY A 484 -8.68 -6.55 -41.52
C GLY A 484 -8.99 -5.46 -40.49
N LEU A 485 -10.26 -5.32 -40.09
CA LEU A 485 -10.70 -4.38 -39.05
C LEU A 485 -10.12 -4.71 -37.68
N GLU A 486 -10.09 -5.99 -37.30
CA GLU A 486 -9.48 -6.43 -36.03
C GLU A 486 -7.98 -6.09 -35.96
N LYS A 487 -7.26 -6.25 -37.08
CA LYS A 487 -5.84 -5.87 -37.19
C LYS A 487 -5.64 -4.35 -37.14
N ALA A 488 -6.52 -3.57 -37.78
CA ALA A 488 -6.50 -2.11 -37.72
C ALA A 488 -6.71 -1.62 -36.28
N ILE A 489 -7.75 -2.12 -35.59
CA ILE A 489 -8.03 -1.80 -34.18
C ILE A 489 -6.82 -2.11 -33.28
N ALA A 490 -6.16 -3.24 -33.49
CA ALA A 490 -4.97 -3.62 -32.71
C ALA A 490 -3.80 -2.64 -32.94
N ASN A 491 -3.56 -2.23 -34.18
CA ASN A 491 -2.53 -1.25 -34.52
C ASN A 491 -2.84 0.15 -33.97
N THR A 492 -4.07 0.63 -34.14
CA THR A 492 -4.56 1.91 -33.61
C THR A 492 -4.46 1.93 -32.08
N LYS A 493 -4.82 0.83 -31.41
CA LYS A 493 -4.65 0.68 -29.94
C LYS A 493 -3.17 0.78 -29.52
N LYS A 494 -2.26 0.18 -30.29
CA LYS A 494 -0.82 0.23 -30.01
C LYS A 494 -0.26 1.66 -30.17
N GLN A 495 -0.71 2.39 -31.20
CA GLN A 495 -0.33 3.79 -31.42
C GLN A 495 -0.89 4.71 -30.33
N MET A 496 -2.14 4.51 -29.91
CA MET A 496 -2.76 5.22 -28.79
C MET A 496 -1.96 5.02 -27.49
N GLN A 497 -1.55 3.78 -27.20
CA GLN A 497 -0.75 3.45 -26.02
C GLN A 497 0.66 4.05 -26.08
N ALA A 498 1.26 4.18 -27.27
CA ALA A 498 2.54 4.85 -27.45
C ALA A 498 2.42 6.36 -27.16
N ALA A 499 1.43 7.03 -27.77
CA ALA A 499 1.16 8.45 -27.52
C ALA A 499 0.84 8.73 -26.04
N ALA A 500 0.09 7.85 -25.37
CA ALA A 500 -0.20 7.97 -23.94
C ALA A 500 1.04 7.78 -23.04
N ARG A 501 2.01 6.95 -23.45
CA ARG A 501 3.29 6.78 -22.75
C ARG A 501 4.20 7.99 -22.91
N GLU A 502 4.11 8.67 -24.04
CA GLU A 502 4.85 9.90 -24.35
C GLU A 502 4.16 11.16 -23.80
N LEU A 503 3.06 11.00 -23.04
CA LEU A 503 2.26 12.09 -22.47
C LEU A 503 1.61 13.00 -23.53
N ASP A 504 1.55 12.56 -24.80
CA ASP A 504 0.81 13.24 -25.86
C ASP A 504 -0.66 12.83 -25.83
N PHE A 505 -1.38 13.38 -24.85
CA PHE A 505 -2.77 13.03 -24.58
C PHE A 505 -3.74 13.49 -25.67
N ILE A 506 -3.39 14.55 -26.42
CA ILE A 506 -4.23 15.06 -27.51
C ILE A 506 -4.22 14.05 -28.67
N THR A 507 -3.03 13.62 -29.07
CA THR A 507 -2.87 12.60 -30.12
C THR A 507 -3.45 11.26 -29.66
N ALA A 508 -3.24 10.86 -28.39
CA ALA A 508 -3.83 9.64 -27.85
C ALA A 508 -5.38 9.67 -27.88
N ALA A 509 -6.00 10.81 -27.58
CA ALA A 509 -7.45 10.97 -27.63
C ALA A 509 -8.00 10.85 -29.06
N GLN A 510 -7.32 11.46 -30.05
CA GLN A 510 -7.71 11.35 -31.46
C GLN A 510 -7.64 9.89 -31.95
N ILE A 511 -6.55 9.19 -31.64
CA ILE A 511 -6.37 7.78 -32.01
C ILE A 511 -7.37 6.87 -31.29
N ARG A 512 -7.74 7.19 -30.04
CA ARG A 512 -8.78 6.48 -29.29
C ARG A 512 -10.13 6.59 -29.98
N ASP A 513 -10.52 7.80 -30.40
CA ASP A 513 -11.80 8.04 -31.05
C ASP A 513 -11.85 7.34 -32.42
N GLU A 514 -10.74 7.29 -33.14
CA GLU A 514 -10.57 6.49 -34.37
C GLU A 514 -10.73 4.98 -34.09
N MET A 515 -10.12 4.48 -33.01
CA MET A 515 -10.26 3.08 -32.59
C MET A 515 -11.72 2.72 -32.28
N TYR A 516 -12.47 3.62 -31.65
CA TYR A 516 -13.89 3.40 -31.37
C TYR A 516 -14.73 3.35 -32.65
N ARG A 517 -14.49 4.23 -33.62
CA ARG A 517 -15.14 4.17 -34.94
C ARG A 517 -14.88 2.85 -35.66
N LEU A 518 -13.64 2.35 -35.62
CA LEU A 518 -13.30 1.04 -36.19
C LEU A 518 -14.01 -0.13 -35.48
N ARG A 519 -14.26 -0.01 -34.17
CA ARG A 519 -15.02 -1.01 -33.39
C ARG A 519 -16.49 -1.00 -33.74
N GLU A 520 -17.09 0.17 -33.91
CA GLU A 520 -18.49 0.31 -34.33
C GLU A 520 -18.70 -0.34 -35.72
N LEU A 521 -17.82 -0.06 -36.69
CA LEU A 521 -17.82 -0.70 -38.01
C LEU A 521 -17.66 -2.23 -37.95
N LEU A 522 -16.84 -2.74 -37.03
CA LEU A 522 -16.68 -4.18 -36.82
C LEU A 522 -17.95 -4.81 -36.22
N GLU A 523 -18.63 -4.11 -35.31
CA GLU A 523 -19.90 -4.58 -34.73
C GLU A 523 -21.03 -4.58 -35.76
N GLU A 524 -21.12 -3.58 -36.63
CA GLU A 524 -22.09 -3.53 -37.73
C GLU A 524 -21.88 -4.71 -38.69
N LYS A 525 -20.63 -4.98 -39.10
CA LYS A 525 -20.31 -6.13 -39.96
C LYS A 525 -20.45 -7.51 -39.31
N LYS A 526 -20.49 -7.60 -37.98
CA LYS A 526 -20.78 -8.87 -37.27
C LYS A 526 -22.27 -9.12 -37.11
N LYS A 527 -23.11 -8.10 -37.34
CA LYS A 527 -24.58 -8.18 -37.28
C LYS A 527 -25.21 -8.47 -38.65
N GLU A 528 -24.54 -8.10 -39.74
CA GLU A 528 -24.78 -8.61 -41.11
C GLU A 528 -24.26 -10.03 -41.29
#